data_AF-A0A9E7CK79-F1
#
_entry.id   AF-A0A9E7CK79-F1
#
_cell.length_a   1.000
_cell.length_b   1.000
_cell.length_c   1.000
_cell.angle_alpha   90.00
_cell.angle_beta   90.00
_cell.angle_gamma   90.00
#
_symmetry.space_group_name_H-M   'P 1'
#
loop_
_entity.id
_entity.type
_entity.pdbx_description
1 polymer ?
#
loop_
_entity_poly.entity_id
_entity_poly.type
_entity_poly.pdbx_seq_one_letter_code
_entity_poly.pdbx_strand_id
1 'polypeptide(L)' 'MSLEKALKLDLGLALKFLSIPETIEGIRARIIDKDGAPKWSHKNIYDVPNEEIEKLIELG' A
#
# COMPACT_ATOMS: atom_id res chain seq x y z
N MET A 1 20.82 1.90 -4.40
CA MET A 1 19.87 1.08 -5.17
C MET A 1 20.05 1.43 -6.64
N SER A 2 20.13 0.46 -7.56
CA SER A 2 20.12 0.73 -9.00
C SER A 2 18.69 0.95 -9.51
N LEU A 3 18.51 1.54 -10.69
CA LEU A 3 17.19 1.68 -11.32
C LEU A 3 16.50 0.32 -11.49
N GLU A 4 17.24 -0.70 -11.95
CA GLU A 4 16.71 -2.05 -12.09
C GLU A 4 16.17 -2.59 -10.76
N LYS A 5 16.92 -2.39 -9.66
CA LYS A 5 16.49 -2.82 -8.33
C LYS A 5 15.27 -2.04 -7.83
N ALA A 6 15.18 -0.75 -8.13
CA ALA A 6 14.01 0.07 -7.81
C ALA A 6 12.76 -0.44 -8.54
N LEU A 7 12.87 -0.69 -9.84
CA LEU A 7 11.74 -1.14 -10.66
C LEU A 7 11.24 -2.54 -10.26
N LYS A 8 12.15 -3.44 -9.83
CA LYS A 8 11.78 -4.75 -9.27
C LYS A 8 10.97 -4.61 -7.99
N LEU A 9 11.43 -3.74 -7.07
CA LEU A 9 10.70 -3.43 -5.85
C LEU A 9 9.33 -2.81 -6.14
N ASP A 10 9.27 -1.81 -7.01
CA ASP A 10 8.02 -1.13 -7.36
C ASP A 10 7.00 -2.10 -7.97
N LEU A 11 7.43 -2.98 -8.87
CA LEU A 11 6.56 -4.00 -9.46
C LEU A 11 6.04 -4.97 -8.39
N GLY A 12 6.90 -5.45 -7.49
CA GLY A 12 6.51 -6.34 -6.40
C GLY A 12 5.47 -5.69 -5.46
N LEU A 13 5.68 -4.42 -5.11
CA LEU A 13 4.74 -3.65 -4.29
C LEU A 13 3.42 -3.41 -5.02
N ALA A 14 3.46 -3.00 -6.29
CA ALA A 14 2.26 -2.73 -7.08
C ALA A 14 1.35 -3.96 -7.18
N LEU A 15 1.92 -5.15 -7.38
CA LEU A 15 1.15 -6.40 -7.43
C LEU A 15 0.52 -6.76 -6.07
N LYS A 16 1.22 -6.50 -4.96
CA LYS A 16 0.67 -6.74 -3.61
C LYS A 16 -0.43 -5.75 -3.23
N PHE A 17 -0.31 -4.49 -3.64
CA PHE A 17 -1.34 -3.48 -3.39
C PHE A 17 -2.69 -3.83 -4.03
N LEU A 18 -2.72 -4.63 -5.09
CA LEU A 18 -3.97 -5.12 -5.67
C LEU A 18 -4.76 -6.06 -4.74
N SER A 19 -4.12 -6.69 -3.76
CA SER A 19 -4.76 -7.60 -2.81
C SER A 19 -4.95 -7.02 -1.40
N ILE A 20 -4.60 -5.74 -1.19
CA ILE A 20 -4.68 -5.09 0.13
C ILE A 20 -5.88 -4.14 0.20
N PRO A 21 -6.67 -4.18 1.29
CA PRO A 21 -7.86 -3.33 1.45
C PRO A 21 -7.59 -1.83 1.31
N GLU A 22 -6.43 -1.37 1.80
CA GLU A 22 -6.05 0.05 1.80
C GLU A 22 -6.06 0.67 0.39
N THR A 23 -5.60 -0.06 -0.63
CA THR A 23 -5.59 0.46 -2.01
C THR A 23 -7.00 0.67 -2.54
N ILE A 24 -7.91 -0.27 -2.25
CA ILE A 24 -9.31 -0.17 -2.66
C ILE A 24 -10.01 0.98 -1.92
N GLU A 25 -9.77 1.13 -0.62
CA GLU A 25 -10.36 2.22 0.16
C GLU A 25 -9.86 3.60 -0.29
N GLY A 26 -8.58 3.72 -0.62
CA GLY A 26 -8.04 4.95 -1.17
C GLY A 26 -8.67 5.31 -2.51
N ILE A 27 -8.85 4.32 -3.40
CA ILE A 27 -9.57 4.50 -4.67
C ILE A 27 -11.03 4.90 -4.42
N ARG A 28 -11.72 4.24 -3.49
CA ARG A 28 -13.11 4.55 -3.15
C ARG A 28 -13.22 6.02 -2.70
N ALA A 29 -12.45 6.42 -1.70
CA ALA A 29 -12.50 7.76 -1.11
C ALA A 29 -12.07 8.87 -2.07
N ARG A 30 -11.13 8.62 -2.99
CA ARG A 30 -10.56 9.64 -3.88
C ARG A 30 -11.18 9.70 -5.27
N ILE A 31 -11.56 8.57 -5.84
CA ILE A 31 -11.94 8.45 -7.26
C ILE A 31 -13.42 8.11 -7.40
N ILE A 32 -13.92 7.14 -6.63
CA ILE A 32 -15.29 6.65 -6.76
C ILE A 32 -16.26 7.62 -6.06
N ASP A 33 -16.27 7.62 -4.74
CA ASP A 33 -17.20 8.39 -3.91
C ASP A 33 -16.76 9.86 -3.77
N LYS A 34 -15.44 10.11 -3.85
CA LYS A 34 -14.84 11.45 -3.76
C LYS A 34 -15.19 12.19 -2.47
N ASP A 35 -15.40 11.45 -1.39
CA ASP A 35 -15.74 12.01 -0.08
C ASP A 35 -14.51 12.59 0.66
N GLY A 36 -13.30 12.25 0.23
CA GLY A 36 -12.06 12.66 0.90
C GLY A 36 -11.91 12.09 2.31
N ALA A 37 -12.65 11.03 2.63
CA ALA A 37 -12.73 10.44 3.97
C ALA A 37 -12.39 8.93 3.92
N PRO A 38 -11.11 8.58 3.68
CA PRO A 38 -10.70 7.19 3.67
C PRO A 38 -10.76 6.58 5.08
N LYS A 39 -11.17 5.32 5.14
CA LYS A 39 -11.25 4.50 6.36
C LYS A 39 -10.10 3.49 6.39
N TRP A 40 -8.90 3.98 6.67
CA TRP A 40 -7.72 3.14 6.81
C TRP A 40 -7.86 2.14 7.95
N SER A 41 -7.25 0.96 7.80
CA SER A 41 -7.26 -0.07 8.85
C SER A 41 -6.54 0.39 10.13
N HIS A 42 -5.55 1.28 9.98
CA HIS A 42 -4.76 1.84 11.08
C HIS A 42 -5.01 3.35 11.19
N LYS A 43 -5.24 3.83 12.42
CA LYS A 43 -5.57 5.25 12.66
C LYS A 43 -4.37 6.17 12.48
N ASN A 44 -3.18 5.70 12.87
CA ASN A 44 -1.93 6.44 12.76
C ASN A 44 -0.83 5.55 12.17
N ILE A 45 0.22 6.17 11.65
CA ILE A 45 1.38 5.45 11.10
C ILE A 45 2.11 4.58 12.13
N TYR A 46 2.05 4.95 13.41
CA TYR A 46 2.68 4.20 14.50
C TYR A 46 1.89 2.94 14.89
N ASP A 47 0.65 2.83 14.42
CA ASP A 47 -0.21 1.67 14.68
C ASP A 47 0.04 0.54 13.65
N VAL A 48 0.83 0.81 12.59
CA VAL A 48 1.16 -0.18 11.56
C VAL A 48 2.26 -1.12 12.07
N PRO A 49 2.01 -2.44 12.17
CA PRO A 49 3.02 -3.40 12.59
C PRO A 49 4.17 -3.49 11.57
N ASN A 50 5.41 -3.58 12.05
CA ASN A 50 6.57 -3.75 11.17
C ASN A 50 6.45 -5.03 10.32
N GLU A 51 5.82 -6.07 10.85
CA GLU A 51 5.59 -7.33 10.16
C GLU A 51 4.72 -7.17 8.91
N GLU A 52 3.78 -6.21 8.89
CA GLU A 52 2.98 -5.90 7.69
C GLU A 52 3.85 -5.24 6.61
N ILE A 53 4.76 -4.35 7.03
CA ILE A 53 5.69 -3.66 6.13
C ILE A 53 6.70 -4.65 5.56
N GLU A 54 7.28 -5.52 6.39
CA GLU A 54 8.24 -6.55 6.00
C GLU A 54 7.64 -7.50 4.96
N LYS A 55 6.42 -8.00 5.20
CA LYS A 55 5.67 -8.84 4.24
C LYS A 55 5.45 -8.14 2.91
N LEU A 56 5.28 -6.81 2.90
CA LEU A 56 5.15 -6.03 1.67
C LEU A 56 6.45 -5.97 0.87
N ILE A 57 7.60 -5.80 1.53
CA ILE A 57 8.90 -5.58 0.86
C ILE A 57 9.71 -6.86 0.62
N GLU A 58 9.38 -7.99 1.24
CA GLU A 58 10.14 -9.27 1.17
C GLU A 58 10.34 -9.89 -0.23
N LEU A 59 9.62 -9.43 -1.26
CA LEU A 59 9.69 -9.98 -2.62
C LEU A 59 10.27 -9.01 -3.67
N GLY A 60 10.87 -7.89 -3.22
CA GLY A 60 11.54 -6.88 -4.08
C GLY A 60 13.04 -7.06 -4.23
#